data_AF-A0A7S3T182-F1
#
_entry.id   AF-A0A7S3T182-F1
#
_cell.length_a   1.000
_cell.length_b   1.000
_cell.length_c   1.000
_cell.angle_alpha   90.00
_cell.angle_beta   90.00
_cell.angle_gamma   90.00
#
_symmetry.space_group_name_H-M   'P 1'
#
loop_
_entity.id
_entity.type
_entity.pdbx_description
1 polymer ?
#
loop_
_entity_poly.entity_id
_entity_poly.type
_entity_poly.pdbx_seq_one_letter_code
_entity_poly.pdbx_strand_id
1 'polypeptide(L)'
;FFTVNQFNLRCVSPLLSSLLPLGAMAFRAAFRPLAGATKRGARSAAGTAAKYGSRALVAVPAVAAGAYATGSLFPAHCEAAPLVDVSALTTVAKTDDVGLLPQPLNPKYKTALVQIYVPSQPFGGSDKSNSGHRYDTIPIANGMIASGMSCQLIHYTPDDHDTFMKVMEGFDAVIVRCNPGQINAAGGDQMKFDDGMRALQKKGIQVWPSPDVMTNMGAKDALCKIANLAIGLPDTLAYYSEEEFKTGFKKTMAFQPRVIKQNRGSSGEGIWIIKLKSGEYCSSYGERSCADDEILCLMEANDNHAEEHTVAECIEFCVHGRTDKSGEWTSKGVGKYLEGGKEAGGLLVDQRFCPRIVEGELRYNCIGTTLVGIIHKKPKEGGISAVGGTGSIYTYYGPDEQKFKNLTDGFMTKDLPLVMPALDLAEEPIPLWWTSDFILSSPEGTPAEEEKWIVGEFNCSCVGISKCLAAYCKDDTPNVSYNDISAEDLAEADRYAEIMGKEAMKIMESCKK
;
A
#
# COMPACT_ATOMS: atom_id res chain seq x y z
N PHE A 1 -18.07 -40.83 -15.22
CA PHE A 1 -18.05 -40.24 -16.56
C PHE A 1 -18.06 -38.73 -16.42
N PHE A 2 -16.88 -38.12 -16.32
CA PHE A 2 -16.59 -36.76 -16.79
C PHE A 2 -15.07 -36.67 -16.85
N THR A 3 -14.58 -36.52 -18.07
CA THR A 3 -13.19 -36.60 -18.49
C THR A 3 -12.54 -35.24 -18.21
N VAL A 4 -11.42 -35.23 -17.48
CA VAL A 4 -10.59 -34.03 -17.31
C VAL A 4 -9.76 -33.86 -18.57
N ASN A 5 -10.05 -32.82 -19.34
CA ASN A 5 -9.23 -32.40 -20.48
C ASN A 5 -7.94 -31.77 -19.95
N GLN A 6 -6.80 -32.44 -20.17
CA GLN A 6 -5.48 -31.83 -20.14
C GLN A 6 -5.27 -31.07 -21.45
N PHE A 7 -5.27 -29.74 -21.43
CA PHE A 7 -4.73 -28.93 -22.53
C PHE A 7 -4.09 -27.63 -21.99
N ASN A 8 -2.95 -27.29 -22.59
CA ASN A 8 -2.19 -26.03 -22.54
C ASN A 8 -1.21 -25.77 -21.38
N LEU A 9 -0.07 -26.46 -21.44
CA LEU A 9 1.25 -25.97 -21.00
C LEU A 9 2.11 -25.72 -22.24
N ARG A 10 1.98 -24.55 -22.89
CA ARG A 10 2.85 -24.15 -24.04
C ARG A 10 3.26 -22.67 -24.09
N CYS A 11 3.10 -21.90 -23.00
CA CYS A 11 3.54 -20.50 -22.93
C CYS A 11 4.78 -20.26 -22.05
N VAL A 12 5.59 -21.29 -21.77
CA VAL A 12 6.86 -21.15 -21.03
C VAL A 12 8.02 -21.62 -21.92
N SER A 13 8.78 -20.63 -22.44
CA SER A 13 10.13 -20.61 -23.05
C SER A 13 10.78 -21.90 -23.59
N PRO A 14 11.36 -21.88 -24.81
CA PRO A 14 12.42 -22.80 -25.20
C PRO A 14 13.74 -22.06 -25.42
N LEU A 15 14.65 -22.10 -24.43
CA LEU A 15 16.06 -21.75 -24.64
C LEU A 15 16.91 -22.53 -23.62
N LEU A 16 17.24 -23.78 -23.97
CA LEU A 16 18.40 -24.52 -23.46
C LEU A 16 18.49 -25.87 -24.18
N SER A 17 19.25 -25.90 -25.29
CA SER A 17 19.71 -27.15 -25.89
C SER A 17 21.13 -27.00 -26.41
N SER A 18 22.10 -27.19 -25.52
CA SER A 18 23.41 -27.71 -25.89
C SER A 18 24.14 -28.18 -24.64
N LEU A 19 24.23 -29.50 -24.44
CA LEU A 19 25.42 -30.24 -23.98
C LEU A 19 25.08 -31.73 -23.83
N LEU A 20 25.93 -32.58 -24.44
CA LEU A 20 25.88 -34.04 -24.49
C LEU A 20 26.31 -34.69 -23.15
N PRO A 21 26.06 -36.01 -22.94
CA PRO A 21 25.95 -36.62 -21.63
C PRO A 21 27.23 -37.32 -21.15
N LEU A 22 27.41 -37.42 -19.84
CA LEU A 22 28.34 -38.35 -19.21
C LEU A 22 27.70 -38.97 -17.95
N GLY A 23 27.68 -40.30 -17.94
CA GLY A 23 27.89 -41.08 -16.71
C GLY A 23 26.67 -41.43 -15.88
N ALA A 24 26.09 -42.60 -16.15
CA ALA A 24 25.27 -43.33 -15.20
C ALA A 24 26.10 -43.84 -14.01
N MET A 25 25.60 -43.73 -12.78
CA MET A 25 25.74 -44.78 -11.79
C MET A 25 24.65 -44.69 -10.71
N ALA A 26 24.07 -45.86 -10.44
CA ALA A 26 22.91 -46.10 -9.59
C ALA A 26 23.24 -46.11 -8.10
N PHE A 27 22.24 -45.89 -7.23
CA PHE A 27 21.63 -46.95 -6.39
C PHE A 27 20.50 -46.40 -5.49
N ARG A 28 19.33 -47.08 -5.55
CA ARG A 28 18.43 -47.57 -4.47
C ARG A 28 18.43 -46.83 -3.11
N ALA A 29 17.34 -46.66 -2.36
CA ALA A 29 16.04 -47.33 -2.26
C ALA A 29 15.07 -46.37 -1.51
N ALA A 30 13.82 -46.25 -1.96
CA ALA A 30 12.61 -46.79 -1.32
C ALA A 30 12.37 -46.40 0.15
N PHE A 31 11.34 -45.57 0.39
CA PHE A 31 10.42 -45.76 1.51
C PHE A 31 9.01 -45.30 1.11
N ARG A 32 8.05 -46.20 1.25
CA ARG A 32 6.61 -45.92 1.36
C ARG A 32 6.15 -46.33 2.77
N PRO A 33 4.98 -45.83 3.22
CA PRO A 33 4.74 -45.39 4.59
C PRO A 33 3.88 -46.40 5.35
N LEU A 34 3.62 -46.15 6.64
CA LEU A 34 2.37 -46.55 7.28
C LEU A 34 2.07 -45.78 8.56
N ALA A 35 0.77 -45.53 8.71
CA ALA A 35 0.08 -44.88 9.80
C ALA A 35 0.01 -45.72 11.09
N GLY A 36 -0.37 -45.10 12.20
CA GLY A 36 -0.81 -45.83 13.39
C GLY A 36 -1.03 -44.97 14.63
N ALA A 37 -2.29 -44.93 15.08
CA ALA A 37 -2.82 -44.20 16.22
C ALA A 37 -2.28 -44.64 17.60
N THR A 38 -2.46 -43.83 18.65
CA THR A 38 -3.40 -44.07 19.78
C THR A 38 -3.22 -43.12 20.98
N LYS A 39 -4.29 -43.00 21.77
CA LYS A 39 -4.53 -42.13 22.92
C LYS A 39 -3.91 -42.62 24.25
N ARG A 40 -3.89 -41.67 25.21
CA ARG A 40 -4.03 -41.74 26.69
C ARG A 40 -2.75 -41.72 27.53
N GLY A 41 -2.78 -40.87 28.56
CA GLY A 41 -2.02 -41.08 29.79
C GLY A 41 -1.74 -39.78 30.56
N ALA A 42 -2.67 -39.34 31.40
CA ALA A 42 -2.38 -38.41 32.47
C ALA A 42 -1.51 -39.09 33.55
N ARG A 43 -0.47 -38.41 34.05
CA ARG A 43 0.12 -38.67 35.38
C ARG A 43 0.84 -37.42 35.89
N SER A 44 0.52 -37.08 37.12
CA SER A 44 1.17 -36.12 38.02
C SER A 44 2.58 -36.56 38.41
N ALA A 45 3.48 -35.60 38.62
CA ALA A 45 4.55 -35.73 39.62
C ALA A 45 5.00 -34.34 40.08
N ALA A 46 4.99 -34.14 41.39
CA ALA A 46 5.53 -32.99 42.09
C ALA A 46 7.03 -33.19 42.38
N GLY A 47 7.74 -32.07 42.58
CA GLY A 47 8.97 -31.99 43.35
C GLY A 47 10.23 -31.64 42.53
N THR A 48 10.78 -30.44 42.71
CA THR A 48 11.86 -30.17 43.69
C THR A 48 12.27 -28.70 43.60
N ALA A 49 12.35 -28.04 44.76
CA ALA A 49 12.72 -26.65 44.94
C ALA A 49 14.23 -26.41 44.75
N ALA A 50 14.58 -25.27 44.15
CA ALA A 50 15.92 -24.71 44.16
C ALA A 50 15.93 -23.33 44.84
N LYS A 51 16.84 -23.20 45.81
CA LYS A 51 17.12 -22.04 46.66
C LYS A 51 17.62 -20.85 45.84
N TYR A 52 17.21 -19.62 46.16
CA TYR A 52 18.07 -18.44 46.01
C TYR A 52 17.87 -17.43 47.15
N GLY A 53 19.01 -16.84 47.54
CA GLY A 53 19.23 -16.15 48.80
C GLY A 53 18.57 -14.79 48.93
N SER A 54 18.26 -14.50 50.19
CA SER A 54 17.80 -13.24 50.76
C SER A 54 18.79 -12.10 50.53
N ARG A 55 18.27 -10.91 50.15
CA ARG A 55 18.98 -9.64 50.33
C ARG A 55 18.11 -8.66 51.12
N ALA A 56 18.76 -7.99 52.05
CA ALA A 56 18.21 -7.29 53.19
C ALA A 56 17.48 -5.99 52.83
N LEU A 57 16.38 -5.76 53.55
CA LEU A 57 15.72 -4.47 53.72
C LEU A 57 16.58 -3.56 54.59
N VAL A 58 16.92 -2.37 54.07
CA VAL A 58 17.48 -1.28 54.87
C VAL A 58 16.34 -0.34 55.25
N ALA A 59 16.12 -0.22 56.56
CA ALA A 59 15.19 0.71 57.17
C ALA A 59 15.75 2.14 57.16
N VAL A 60 14.88 3.13 56.91
CA VAL A 60 15.16 4.56 57.05
C VAL A 60 14.24 5.10 58.17
N PRO A 61 14.74 5.91 59.12
CA PRO A 61 13.98 6.24 60.33
C PRO A 61 12.94 7.34 60.10
N ALA A 62 11.84 7.24 60.84
CA ALA A 62 10.82 8.27 60.97
C ALA A 62 11.35 9.49 61.74
N VAL A 63 11.07 10.70 61.25
CA VAL A 63 11.26 11.95 61.99
C VAL A 63 9.97 12.78 61.92
N ALA A 64 9.69 13.40 63.05
CA ALA A 64 8.40 13.90 63.54
C ALA A 64 7.80 15.11 62.82
N ALA A 65 6.50 15.30 63.07
CA ALA A 65 5.68 16.43 62.70
C ALA A 65 6.12 17.76 63.38
N GLY A 66 5.98 18.85 62.64
CA GLY A 66 6.06 20.22 63.13
C GLY A 66 5.51 21.20 62.09
N ALA A 67 4.43 21.91 62.44
CA ALA A 67 3.76 22.91 61.61
C ALA A 67 4.48 24.28 61.65
N TYR A 68 4.43 25.06 60.56
CA TYR A 68 3.81 26.39 60.46
C TYR A 68 4.10 27.04 59.09
N ALA A 69 3.12 27.81 58.63
CA ALA A 69 2.94 28.36 57.29
C ALA A 69 4.00 29.41 56.85
N THR A 70 4.17 29.57 55.53
CA THR A 70 4.00 30.84 54.79
C THR A 70 4.28 30.66 53.28
N GLY A 71 3.29 31.03 52.46
CA GLY A 71 3.51 31.53 51.09
C GLY A 71 3.92 30.55 49.98
N SER A 72 3.05 29.59 49.62
CA SER A 72 3.12 28.99 48.27
C SER A 72 2.38 29.87 47.26
N LEU A 73 3.15 30.62 46.46
CA LEU A 73 2.74 30.97 45.11
C LEU A 73 2.65 29.66 44.31
N PHE A 74 1.48 29.04 44.28
CA PHE A 74 1.19 28.02 43.28
C PHE A 74 1.13 28.72 41.91
N PRO A 75 1.85 28.25 40.88
CA PRO A 75 1.62 28.73 39.52
C PRO A 75 0.18 28.42 39.15
N ALA A 76 -0.42 29.35 38.40
CA ALA A 76 -1.78 29.30 37.90
C ALA A 76 -2.20 27.91 37.41
N HIS A 77 -3.44 27.54 37.68
CA HIS A 77 -4.12 26.44 37.00
C HIS A 77 -3.83 26.55 35.49
N CYS A 78 -3.09 25.59 34.93
CA CYS A 78 -3.04 25.40 33.49
C CYS A 78 -4.46 25.01 33.07
N GLU A 79 -5.26 25.97 32.61
CA GLU A 79 -6.52 25.67 31.93
C GLU A 79 -6.20 24.74 30.74
N ALA A 80 -6.89 23.60 30.69
CA ALA A 80 -6.73 22.65 29.60
C ALA A 80 -7.12 23.34 28.28
N ALA A 81 -6.27 23.25 27.26
CA ALA A 81 -6.66 23.68 25.93
C ALA A 81 -7.79 22.74 25.44
N PRO A 82 -9.00 23.26 25.17
CA PRO A 82 -10.13 22.40 24.84
C PRO A 82 -9.91 21.72 23.49
N LEU A 83 -10.27 20.44 23.40
CA LEU A 83 -10.38 19.71 22.13
C LEU A 83 -11.40 20.39 21.21
N VAL A 84 -11.40 20.02 19.92
CA VAL A 84 -12.42 20.51 18.99
C VAL A 84 -13.75 19.87 19.34
N ASP A 85 -14.82 20.66 19.41
CA ASP A 85 -16.17 20.13 19.59
C ASP A 85 -16.62 19.42 18.31
N VAL A 86 -16.73 18.10 18.39
CA VAL A 86 -17.16 17.22 17.30
C VAL A 86 -18.57 16.66 17.52
N SER A 87 -19.29 17.14 18.54
CA SER A 87 -20.61 16.60 18.93
C SER A 87 -21.69 16.76 17.85
N ALA A 88 -21.49 17.69 16.92
CA ALA A 88 -22.37 17.90 15.78
C ALA A 88 -22.20 16.84 14.67
N LEU A 89 -21.18 15.98 14.73
CA LEU A 89 -20.91 14.96 13.72
C LEU A 89 -21.52 13.61 14.10
N THR A 90 -21.99 12.87 13.09
CA THR A 90 -22.47 11.51 13.29
C THR A 90 -21.35 10.59 13.76
N THR A 91 -21.58 9.89 14.88
CA THR A 91 -20.68 8.85 15.38
C THR A 91 -21.05 7.50 14.76
N VAL A 92 -20.11 6.89 14.03
CA VAL A 92 -20.31 5.57 13.38
C VAL A 92 -19.62 4.43 14.14
N ALA A 93 -18.64 4.75 14.99
CA ALA A 93 -17.94 3.77 15.81
C ALA A 93 -18.91 2.88 16.61
N LYS A 94 -18.76 1.56 16.50
CA LYS A 94 -19.66 0.56 17.12
C LYS A 94 -19.25 0.18 18.54
N THR A 95 -18.00 0.45 18.90
CA THR A 95 -17.42 0.23 20.22
C THR A 95 -16.60 1.45 20.57
N ASP A 96 -16.37 1.68 21.87
CA ASP A 96 -15.40 2.67 22.32
C ASP A 96 -14.04 2.46 21.63
N ASP A 97 -13.25 3.53 21.50
CA ASP A 97 -11.95 3.57 20.81
C ASP A 97 -10.88 2.73 21.53
N VAL A 98 -11.07 1.41 21.61
CA VAL A 98 -10.21 0.47 22.33
C VAL A 98 -8.77 0.58 21.84
N GLY A 99 -7.87 0.82 22.79
CA GLY A 99 -6.44 0.98 22.53
C GLY A 99 -6.00 2.42 22.25
N LEU A 100 -6.93 3.37 22.08
CA LEU A 100 -6.60 4.78 21.92
C LEU A 100 -6.01 5.34 23.22
N LEU A 101 -4.89 6.05 23.11
CA LEU A 101 -4.27 6.75 24.22
C LEU A 101 -5.14 7.94 24.68
N PRO A 102 -5.05 8.33 25.96
CA PRO A 102 -5.71 9.54 26.43
C PRO A 102 -5.15 10.78 25.70
N GLN A 103 -6.03 11.69 25.32
CA GLN A 103 -5.66 12.94 24.67
C GLN A 103 -4.78 13.79 25.61
N PRO A 104 -3.74 14.49 25.11
CA PRO A 104 -2.95 15.39 25.95
C PRO A 104 -3.83 16.51 26.51
N LEU A 105 -3.57 16.95 27.75
CA LEU A 105 -4.30 18.05 28.38
C LEU A 105 -4.12 19.39 27.62
N ASN A 106 -2.92 19.59 27.07
CA ASN A 106 -2.51 20.78 26.33
C ASN A 106 -1.80 20.34 25.05
N PRO A 107 -2.55 19.88 24.04
CA PRO A 107 -1.95 19.42 22.78
C PRO A 107 -1.29 20.60 22.07
N LYS A 108 -0.11 20.37 21.50
CA LYS A 108 0.61 21.39 20.71
C LYS A 108 -0.10 21.72 19.40
N TYR A 109 -0.74 20.72 18.82
CA TYR A 109 -1.60 20.80 17.64
C TYR A 109 -2.80 19.87 17.81
N LYS A 110 -3.93 20.26 17.25
CA LYS A 110 -5.14 19.45 17.18
C LYS A 110 -5.23 18.77 15.83
N THR A 111 -5.22 17.44 15.83
CA THR A 111 -5.35 16.66 14.59
C THR A 111 -6.67 15.89 14.56
N ALA A 112 -7.25 15.75 13.37
CA ALA A 112 -8.35 14.86 13.09
C ALA A 112 -7.84 13.69 12.25
N LEU A 113 -8.19 12.45 12.62
CA LEU A 113 -8.02 11.28 11.75
C LEU A 113 -9.37 10.93 11.17
N VAL A 114 -9.54 11.24 9.88
CA VAL A 114 -10.80 11.13 9.16
C VAL A 114 -10.84 9.83 8.38
N GLN A 115 -11.89 9.05 8.57
CA GLN A 115 -12.12 7.78 7.89
C GLN A 115 -13.57 7.72 7.41
N ILE A 116 -13.91 6.71 6.59
CA ILE A 116 -15.26 6.52 6.08
C ILE A 116 -15.74 5.10 6.31
N TYR A 117 -17.03 4.95 6.60
CA TYR A 117 -17.72 3.66 6.67
C TYR A 117 -18.72 3.59 5.51
N VAL A 118 -18.72 2.48 4.76
CA VAL A 118 -19.62 2.29 3.61
C VAL A 118 -20.71 1.29 3.99
N PRO A 119 -21.93 1.74 4.35
CA PRO A 119 -22.96 0.84 4.92
C PRO A 119 -23.39 -0.30 3.99
N SER A 120 -23.28 -0.08 2.68
CA SER A 120 -23.63 -1.07 1.65
C SER A 120 -22.59 -2.18 1.49
N GLN A 121 -21.38 -2.02 2.04
CA GLN A 121 -20.29 -3.00 1.91
C GLN A 121 -20.19 -3.89 3.16
N PRO A 122 -19.78 -5.16 3.01
CA PRO A 122 -19.45 -6.03 4.14
C PRO A 122 -18.53 -5.33 5.13
N PHE A 123 -18.88 -5.41 6.42
CA PHE A 123 -18.16 -4.79 7.55
C PHE A 123 -18.04 -3.25 7.50
N GLY A 124 -18.55 -2.58 6.46
CA GLY A 124 -18.35 -1.14 6.22
C GLY A 124 -17.18 -0.82 5.29
N GLY A 125 -16.59 -1.82 4.65
CA GLY A 125 -15.45 -1.71 3.77
C GLY A 125 -14.38 -2.78 4.00
N SER A 126 -13.55 -3.03 3.00
CA SER A 126 -12.49 -4.05 2.97
C SER A 126 -11.24 -3.71 3.81
N ASP A 127 -11.38 -2.83 4.79
CA ASP A 127 -10.29 -2.25 5.57
C ASP A 127 -10.71 -1.96 7.01
N LYS A 128 -11.85 -2.52 7.45
CA LYS A 128 -12.46 -2.22 8.74
C LYS A 128 -12.18 -3.28 9.79
N SER A 129 -12.15 -2.83 11.04
CA SER A 129 -12.23 -3.65 12.23
C SER A 129 -13.68 -3.72 12.72
N ASN A 130 -13.96 -4.55 13.73
CA ASN A 130 -15.32 -4.72 14.24
C ASN A 130 -15.95 -3.43 14.80
N SER A 131 -15.11 -2.48 15.22
CA SER A 131 -15.48 -1.14 15.69
C SER A 131 -15.99 -0.23 14.57
N GLY A 132 -15.78 -0.58 13.31
CA GLY A 132 -16.05 0.29 12.16
C GLY A 132 -14.96 1.31 11.87
N HIS A 133 -13.89 1.34 12.68
CA HIS A 133 -12.65 2.04 12.32
C HIS A 133 -11.87 1.22 11.30
N ARG A 134 -10.95 1.87 10.59
CA ARG A 134 -9.93 1.10 9.89
C ARG A 134 -9.04 0.35 10.87
N TYR A 135 -8.56 -0.83 10.48
CA TYR A 135 -7.85 -1.75 11.38
C TYR A 135 -6.51 -1.20 11.93
N ASP A 136 -5.95 -0.15 11.33
CA ASP A 136 -4.71 0.53 11.71
C ASP A 136 -4.94 1.96 12.24
N THR A 137 -6.20 2.39 12.42
CA THR A 137 -6.55 3.75 12.91
C THR A 137 -5.96 4.03 14.30
N ILE A 138 -6.04 3.06 15.21
CA ILE A 138 -5.62 3.25 16.60
C ILE A 138 -4.11 3.51 16.73
N PRO A 139 -3.21 2.69 16.14
CA PRO A 139 -1.78 3.01 16.16
C PRO A 139 -1.45 4.38 15.56
N ILE A 140 -2.04 4.76 14.42
CA ILE A 140 -1.77 6.06 13.79
C ILE A 140 -2.13 7.22 14.71
N ALA A 141 -3.32 7.17 15.32
CA ALA A 141 -3.76 8.21 16.26
C ALA A 141 -2.88 8.25 17.51
N ASN A 142 -2.49 7.09 18.04
CA ASN A 142 -1.57 6.98 19.16
C ASN A 142 -0.20 7.61 18.86
N GLY A 143 0.29 7.52 17.61
CA GLY A 143 1.50 8.20 17.17
C GLY A 143 1.43 9.72 17.33
N MET A 144 0.31 10.31 16.91
CA MET A 144 0.06 11.74 17.07
C MET A 144 -0.01 12.14 18.55
N ILE A 145 -0.75 11.35 19.35
CA ILE A 145 -0.94 11.57 20.78
C ILE A 145 0.39 11.48 21.54
N ALA A 146 1.17 10.45 21.30
CA ALA A 146 2.48 10.24 21.92
C ALA A 146 3.49 11.34 21.55
N SER A 147 3.29 12.02 20.42
CA SER A 147 4.10 13.15 19.99
C SER A 147 3.63 14.50 20.57
N GLY A 148 2.60 14.51 21.42
CA GLY A 148 2.09 15.72 22.09
C GLY A 148 1.03 16.49 21.30
N MET A 149 0.43 15.89 20.27
CA MET A 149 -0.73 16.43 19.56
C MET A 149 -2.02 15.76 20.07
N SER A 150 -3.19 16.37 19.89
CA SER A 150 -4.44 15.60 20.03
C SER A 150 -4.75 14.91 18.71
N CYS A 151 -5.47 13.79 18.76
CA CYS A 151 -5.95 13.08 17.58
C CYS A 151 -7.38 12.59 17.81
N GLN A 152 -8.35 13.27 17.22
CA GLN A 152 -9.77 12.91 17.30
C GLN A 152 -10.13 12.03 16.10
N LEU A 153 -10.72 10.86 16.37
CA LEU A 153 -11.16 9.93 15.35
C LEU A 153 -12.53 10.38 14.83
N ILE A 154 -12.65 10.56 13.51
CA ILE A 154 -13.86 11.12 12.90
C ILE A 154 -14.26 10.27 11.71
N HIS A 155 -15.55 9.91 11.63
CA HIS A 155 -16.13 9.35 10.42
C HIS A 155 -16.72 10.46 9.56
N TYR A 156 -16.28 10.54 8.31
CA TYR A 156 -16.97 11.34 7.31
C TYR A 156 -18.24 10.61 6.85
N THR A 157 -19.38 11.26 7.00
CA THR A 157 -20.68 10.84 6.49
C THR A 157 -21.09 11.83 5.39
N PRO A 158 -21.51 11.36 4.19
CA PRO A 158 -21.91 12.26 3.11
C PRO A 158 -23.03 13.24 3.49
N ASP A 159 -23.98 12.80 4.31
CA ASP A 159 -25.11 13.61 4.77
C ASP A 159 -24.67 14.80 5.63
N ASP A 160 -23.55 14.69 6.33
CA ASP A 160 -23.03 15.74 7.22
C ASP A 160 -21.95 16.60 6.56
N HIS A 161 -21.73 16.52 5.24
CA HIS A 161 -20.57 17.13 4.57
C HIS A 161 -20.29 18.58 5.00
N ASP A 162 -21.30 19.45 4.96
CA ASP A 162 -21.11 20.88 5.23
C ASP A 162 -20.77 21.12 6.71
N THR A 163 -21.43 20.38 7.63
CA THR A 163 -21.13 20.40 9.07
C THR A 163 -19.73 19.86 9.34
N PHE A 164 -19.36 18.75 8.69
CA PHE A 164 -18.04 18.13 8.77
C PHE A 164 -16.95 19.13 8.37
N MET A 165 -17.07 19.76 7.19
CA MET A 165 -16.08 20.73 6.73
C MET A 165 -15.97 21.92 7.68
N LYS A 166 -17.09 22.36 8.28
CA LYS A 166 -17.08 23.43 9.29
C LYS A 166 -16.36 23.03 10.58
N VAL A 167 -16.56 21.80 11.06
CA VAL A 167 -15.87 21.28 12.24
C VAL A 167 -14.37 21.11 11.98
N MET A 168 -13.98 20.70 10.76
CA MET A 168 -12.57 20.53 10.39
C MET A 168 -11.78 21.85 10.50
N GLU A 169 -12.43 23.02 10.37
CA GLU A 169 -11.80 24.33 10.58
C GLU A 169 -11.22 24.55 11.99
N GLY A 170 -11.67 23.76 12.99
CA GLY A 170 -11.17 23.82 14.36
C GLY A 170 -9.85 23.08 14.59
N PHE A 171 -9.39 22.29 13.61
CA PHE A 171 -8.17 21.49 13.69
C PHE A 171 -7.00 22.19 13.02
N ASP A 172 -5.78 21.87 13.45
CA ASP A 172 -4.55 22.29 12.79
C ASP A 172 -4.18 21.37 11.62
N ALA A 173 -4.58 20.09 11.69
CA ALA A 173 -4.35 19.14 10.62
C ALA A 173 -5.40 18.03 10.51
N VAL A 174 -5.55 17.47 9.32
CA VAL A 174 -6.47 16.38 8.97
C VAL A 174 -5.70 15.24 8.30
N ILE A 175 -5.76 14.04 8.88
CA ILE A 175 -5.21 12.80 8.31
C ILE A 175 -6.35 12.06 7.62
N VAL A 176 -6.33 12.02 6.29
CA VAL A 176 -7.36 11.37 5.49
C VAL A 176 -7.03 9.88 5.32
N ARG A 177 -7.90 9.05 5.89
CA ARG A 177 -7.91 7.58 5.80
C ARG A 177 -9.21 7.07 5.16
N CYS A 178 -9.69 7.78 4.15
CA CYS A 178 -10.80 7.34 3.29
C CYS A 178 -10.24 6.74 2.00
N ASN A 179 -10.45 5.44 1.74
CA ASN A 179 -9.94 4.84 0.50
C ASN A 179 -10.61 5.51 -0.72
N PRO A 180 -9.85 5.75 -1.81
CA PRO A 180 -10.45 6.22 -3.06
C PRO A 180 -11.65 5.38 -3.48
N GLY A 181 -12.75 6.06 -3.83
CA GLY A 181 -14.01 5.42 -4.23
C GLY A 181 -14.96 5.06 -3.08
N GLN A 182 -14.50 4.97 -1.84
CA GLN A 182 -15.40 4.70 -0.70
C GLN A 182 -16.38 5.86 -0.45
N ILE A 183 -16.00 7.11 -0.75
CA ILE A 183 -16.90 8.27 -0.64
C ILE A 183 -18.11 8.12 -1.57
N ASN A 184 -17.86 7.82 -2.84
CA ASN A 184 -18.92 7.57 -3.81
C ASN A 184 -19.75 6.34 -3.43
N ALA A 185 -19.10 5.26 -2.96
CA ALA A 185 -19.78 4.04 -2.55
C ALA A 185 -20.69 4.24 -1.31
N ALA A 186 -20.38 5.23 -0.46
CA ALA A 186 -21.22 5.64 0.66
C ALA A 186 -22.36 6.61 0.25
N GLY A 187 -22.49 6.95 -1.04
CA GLY A 187 -23.48 7.89 -1.55
C GLY A 187 -23.03 9.36 -1.55
N GLY A 188 -21.75 9.62 -1.29
CA GLY A 188 -21.16 10.96 -1.35
C GLY A 188 -20.59 11.31 -2.72
N ASP A 189 -19.97 12.49 -2.76
CA ASP A 189 -19.25 13.02 -3.93
C ASP A 189 -17.77 13.20 -3.57
N GLN A 190 -16.91 12.39 -4.19
CA GLN A 190 -15.45 12.44 -3.99
C GLN A 190 -14.86 13.81 -4.33
N MET A 191 -15.33 14.44 -5.43
CA MET A 191 -14.79 15.73 -5.86
C MET A 191 -15.21 16.84 -4.89
N LYS A 192 -16.46 16.81 -4.40
CA LYS A 192 -16.92 17.74 -3.34
C LYS A 192 -16.05 17.61 -2.08
N PHE A 193 -15.70 16.38 -1.68
CA PHE A 193 -14.82 16.14 -0.54
C PHE A 193 -13.41 16.68 -0.77
N ASP A 194 -12.81 16.35 -1.92
CA ASP A 194 -11.47 16.79 -2.29
C ASP A 194 -11.38 18.33 -2.35
N ASP A 195 -12.39 19.00 -2.90
CA ASP A 195 -12.45 20.46 -2.95
C ASP A 195 -12.60 21.09 -1.56
N GLY A 196 -13.35 20.45 -0.65
CA GLY A 196 -13.43 20.85 0.75
C GLY A 196 -12.06 20.73 1.44
N MET A 197 -11.33 19.63 1.23
CA MET A 197 -9.97 19.44 1.75
C MET A 197 -8.99 20.50 1.23
N ARG A 198 -9.03 20.83 -0.07
CA ARG A 198 -8.24 21.93 -0.64
C ARG A 198 -8.63 23.28 -0.03
N ALA A 199 -9.91 23.50 0.26
CA ALA A 199 -10.38 24.72 0.93
C ALA A 199 -9.87 24.83 2.38
N LEU A 200 -9.71 23.70 3.08
CA LEU A 200 -9.07 23.66 4.40
C LEU A 200 -7.57 24.01 4.31
N GLN A 201 -6.85 23.46 3.32
CA GLN A 201 -5.44 23.82 3.07
C GLN A 201 -5.26 25.32 2.82
N LYS A 202 -6.15 25.95 2.04
CA LYS A 202 -6.15 27.41 1.82
C LYS A 202 -6.36 28.23 3.10
N LYS A 203 -6.93 27.64 4.15
CA LYS A 203 -7.08 28.24 5.48
C LYS A 203 -5.90 27.96 6.41
N GLY A 204 -4.85 27.29 5.93
CA GLY A 204 -3.66 26.94 6.69
C GLY A 204 -3.78 25.63 7.47
N ILE A 205 -4.80 24.81 7.20
CA ILE A 205 -4.99 23.51 7.85
C ILE A 205 -4.27 22.45 7.01
N GLN A 206 -3.33 21.74 7.61
CA GLN A 206 -2.58 20.72 6.90
C GLN A 206 -3.48 19.50 6.61
N VAL A 207 -3.38 18.94 5.40
CA VAL A 207 -4.11 17.72 5.02
C VAL A 207 -3.11 16.65 4.58
N TRP A 208 -3.23 15.42 5.10
CA TRP A 208 -2.32 14.32 4.78
C TRP A 208 -3.05 13.04 4.36
N PRO A 209 -2.69 12.45 3.21
CA PRO A 209 -2.16 13.17 2.04
C PRO A 209 -3.18 14.24 1.59
N SER A 210 -2.72 15.32 0.96
CA SER A 210 -3.63 16.24 0.28
C SER A 210 -4.28 15.58 -0.94
N PRO A 211 -5.44 16.08 -1.42
CA PRO A 211 -6.06 15.58 -2.64
C PRO A 211 -5.13 15.60 -3.86
N ASP A 212 -4.22 16.57 -3.92
CA ASP A 212 -3.28 16.72 -5.03
C ASP A 212 -2.13 15.71 -4.95
N VAL A 213 -1.64 15.41 -3.74
CA VAL A 213 -0.69 14.29 -3.52
C VAL A 213 -1.37 12.96 -3.87
N MET A 214 -2.62 12.73 -3.46
CA MET A 214 -3.37 11.53 -3.84
C MET A 214 -3.52 11.41 -5.36
N THR A 215 -3.84 12.51 -6.02
CA THR A 215 -4.10 12.54 -7.46
C THR A 215 -2.83 12.40 -8.29
N ASN A 216 -1.71 13.02 -7.87
CA ASN A 216 -0.49 13.08 -8.69
C ASN A 216 0.52 11.98 -8.32
N MET A 217 0.69 11.66 -7.03
CA MET A 217 1.62 10.61 -6.60
C MET A 217 0.99 9.22 -6.72
N GLY A 218 -0.32 9.09 -6.46
CA GLY A 218 -1.04 7.82 -6.54
C GLY A 218 -1.46 7.44 -7.97
N ALA A 219 -1.45 8.38 -8.91
CA ALA A 219 -1.76 8.10 -10.32
C ALA A 219 -0.63 7.32 -11.01
N LYS A 220 -0.97 6.55 -12.04
CA LYS A 220 0.03 5.76 -12.76
C LYS A 220 0.96 6.63 -13.62
N ASP A 221 0.55 7.81 -14.08
CA ASP A 221 1.43 8.73 -14.82
C ASP A 221 2.59 9.27 -13.97
N ALA A 222 2.54 9.13 -12.64
CA ALA A 222 3.70 9.32 -11.77
C ALA A 222 4.94 8.59 -12.31
N LEU A 223 4.77 7.40 -12.89
CA LEU A 223 5.85 6.59 -13.49
C LEU A 223 6.49 7.27 -14.72
N CYS A 224 5.70 8.00 -15.50
CA CYS A 224 6.20 8.80 -16.62
C CYS A 224 6.94 10.04 -16.12
N LYS A 225 6.43 10.68 -15.07
CA LYS A 225 7.04 11.87 -14.48
C LYS A 225 8.41 11.59 -13.85
N ILE A 226 8.58 10.42 -13.23
CA ILE A 226 9.87 10.00 -12.67
C ILE A 226 10.79 9.28 -13.66
N ALA A 227 10.44 9.18 -14.95
CA ALA A 227 11.11 8.31 -15.92
C ALA A 227 12.62 8.59 -16.08
N ASN A 228 13.07 9.81 -15.77
CA ASN A 228 14.47 10.23 -15.85
C ASN A 228 15.25 10.11 -14.52
N LEU A 229 14.59 9.71 -13.44
CA LEU A 229 15.26 9.37 -12.17
C LEU A 229 15.93 7.99 -12.28
N ALA A 230 16.85 7.66 -11.37
CA ALA A 230 17.52 6.35 -11.41
C ALA A 230 16.55 5.18 -11.17
N ILE A 231 15.47 5.46 -10.45
CA ILE A 231 14.33 4.58 -10.19
C ILE A 231 13.25 4.59 -11.30
N GLY A 232 13.47 5.35 -12.38
CA GLY A 232 12.55 5.49 -13.50
C GLY A 232 12.85 4.54 -14.66
N LEU A 233 11.89 4.44 -15.58
CA LEU A 233 12.08 3.81 -16.89
C LEU A 233 11.84 4.84 -18.00
N PRO A 234 12.90 5.26 -18.74
CA PRO A 234 12.79 6.27 -19.78
C PRO A 234 11.80 5.95 -20.91
N ASP A 235 11.49 4.67 -21.10
CA ASP A 235 10.54 4.17 -22.10
C ASP A 235 9.13 3.91 -21.50
N THR A 236 8.76 4.67 -20.46
CA THR A 236 7.40 4.69 -19.90
C THR A 236 6.59 5.83 -20.51
N LEU A 237 5.48 5.50 -21.15
CA LEU A 237 4.62 6.46 -21.86
C LEU A 237 3.25 6.58 -21.19
N ALA A 238 2.63 7.75 -21.33
CA ALA A 238 1.26 8.03 -20.88
C ALA A 238 0.43 8.44 -22.10
N TYR A 239 -0.77 7.89 -22.22
CA TYR A 239 -1.71 8.18 -23.29
C TYR A 239 -3.02 8.72 -22.71
N TYR A 240 -3.44 9.89 -23.19
CA TYR A 240 -4.65 10.58 -22.72
C TYR A 240 -5.78 10.58 -23.75
N SER A 241 -5.50 10.10 -24.96
CA SER A 241 -6.48 9.96 -26.04
C SER A 241 -6.37 8.61 -26.73
N GLU A 242 -7.47 8.19 -27.38
CA GLU A 242 -7.54 6.97 -28.16
C GLU A 242 -6.47 6.92 -29.25
N GLU A 243 -6.28 8.02 -29.99
CA GLU A 243 -5.32 8.09 -31.10
C GLU A 243 -3.86 7.98 -30.62
N GLU A 244 -3.54 8.63 -29.50
CA GLU A 244 -2.22 8.51 -28.85
C GLU A 244 -1.97 7.06 -28.43
N PHE A 245 -2.94 6.43 -27.76
CA PHE A 245 -2.82 5.05 -27.31
C PHE A 245 -2.66 4.08 -28.48
N LYS A 246 -3.56 4.13 -29.46
CA LYS A 246 -3.54 3.27 -30.64
C LYS A 246 -2.22 3.37 -31.40
N THR A 247 -1.71 4.59 -31.60
CA THR A 247 -0.46 4.81 -32.32
C THR A 247 0.75 4.42 -31.49
N GLY A 248 0.80 4.81 -30.22
CA GLY A 248 1.92 4.56 -29.32
C GLY A 248 2.05 3.08 -28.97
N PHE A 249 0.96 2.46 -28.53
CA PHE A 249 0.92 1.05 -28.12
C PHE A 249 1.38 0.11 -29.24
N LYS A 250 0.93 0.34 -30.48
CA LYS A 250 1.36 -0.48 -31.62
C LYS A 250 2.87 -0.39 -31.88
N LYS A 251 3.49 0.76 -31.63
CA LYS A 251 4.94 0.95 -31.79
C LYS A 251 5.73 0.33 -30.66
N THR A 252 5.30 0.53 -29.41
CA THR A 252 5.98 -0.03 -28.23
C THR A 252 5.86 -1.55 -28.19
N MET A 253 4.66 -2.08 -28.47
CA MET A 253 4.40 -3.52 -28.48
C MET A 253 5.17 -4.25 -29.57
N ALA A 254 5.40 -3.60 -30.72
CA ALA A 254 6.22 -4.14 -31.79
C ALA A 254 7.71 -4.22 -31.43
N PHE A 255 8.17 -3.44 -30.45
CA PHE A 255 9.58 -3.33 -30.06
C PHE A 255 9.97 -4.24 -28.90
N GLN A 256 9.08 -4.48 -27.93
CA GLN A 256 9.36 -5.35 -26.78
C GLN A 256 8.10 -5.61 -25.94
N PRO A 257 8.08 -6.65 -25.07
CA PRO A 257 7.02 -6.87 -24.09
C PRO A 257 6.67 -5.64 -23.25
N ARG A 258 5.38 -5.40 -23.04
CA ARG A 258 4.85 -4.19 -22.38
C ARG A 258 4.00 -4.53 -21.15
N VAL A 259 3.82 -3.55 -20.28
CA VAL A 259 2.84 -3.56 -19.20
C VAL A 259 1.95 -2.34 -19.38
N ILE A 260 0.67 -2.57 -19.69
CA ILE A 260 -0.35 -1.53 -19.79
C ILE A 260 -1.06 -1.40 -18.45
N LYS A 261 -1.18 -0.19 -17.93
CA LYS A 261 -1.76 0.11 -16.62
C LYS A 261 -2.84 1.18 -16.77
N GLN A 262 -4.05 0.88 -16.33
CA GLN A 262 -5.07 1.92 -16.10
C GLN A 262 -4.64 2.86 -14.98
N ASN A 263 -5.10 4.12 -15.02
CA ASN A 263 -4.71 5.11 -14.03
C ASN A 263 -5.17 4.79 -12.60
N ARG A 264 -6.46 4.51 -12.43
CA ARG A 264 -7.06 4.23 -11.11
C ARG A 264 -7.54 2.80 -11.08
N GLY A 265 -7.07 2.06 -10.09
CA GLY A 265 -7.38 0.64 -9.90
C GLY A 265 -6.67 0.14 -8.65
N SER A 266 -7.17 -0.97 -8.10
CA SER A 266 -6.55 -1.60 -6.93
C SER A 266 -6.27 -3.07 -7.23
N SER A 267 -5.31 -3.65 -6.49
CA SER A 267 -5.05 -5.08 -6.51
C SER A 267 -4.81 -5.64 -7.92
N GLY A 268 -4.09 -4.90 -8.77
CA GLY A 268 -3.69 -5.37 -10.10
C GLY A 268 -4.77 -5.34 -11.19
N GLU A 269 -5.98 -4.85 -10.90
CA GLU A 269 -7.02 -4.67 -11.93
C GLU A 269 -6.57 -3.68 -13.00
N GLY A 270 -6.77 -4.02 -14.27
CA GLY A 270 -6.38 -3.21 -15.44
C GLY A 270 -4.87 -3.01 -15.57
N ILE A 271 -4.07 -3.91 -14.97
CA ILE A 271 -2.63 -4.02 -15.19
C ILE A 271 -2.38 -5.28 -16.02
N TRP A 272 -2.04 -5.08 -17.28
CA TRP A 272 -1.88 -6.12 -18.29
C TRP A 272 -0.42 -6.28 -18.67
N ILE A 273 0.13 -7.46 -18.46
CA ILE A 273 1.43 -7.87 -19.03
C ILE A 273 1.15 -8.41 -20.43
N ILE A 274 1.75 -7.80 -21.45
CA ILE A 274 1.43 -8.07 -22.85
C ILE A 274 2.69 -8.47 -23.62
N LYS A 275 2.58 -9.57 -24.38
CA LYS A 275 3.62 -10.08 -25.28
C LYS A 275 3.00 -10.36 -26.64
N LEU A 276 3.78 -10.23 -27.71
CA LEU A 276 3.41 -10.82 -29.00
C LEU A 276 3.37 -12.35 -28.85
N LYS A 277 2.32 -12.99 -29.36
CA LYS A 277 2.19 -14.45 -29.36
C LYS A 277 3.21 -15.11 -30.27
N SER A 278 3.53 -14.46 -31.39
CA SER A 278 4.47 -14.94 -32.40
C SER A 278 5.07 -13.76 -33.16
N GLY A 279 6.17 -14.02 -33.87
CA GLY A 279 6.92 -13.00 -34.60
C GLY A 279 8.04 -12.40 -33.77
N GLU A 280 8.95 -11.72 -34.44
CA GLU A 280 10.10 -11.08 -33.81
C GLU A 280 9.77 -9.63 -33.48
N TYR A 281 10.32 -9.16 -32.36
CA TYR A 281 10.33 -7.74 -32.04
C TYR A 281 11.26 -7.00 -32.99
N CYS A 282 10.93 -5.76 -33.35
CA CYS A 282 11.81 -4.95 -34.18
C CYS A 282 13.07 -4.53 -33.40
N SER A 283 14.17 -4.30 -34.13
CA SER A 283 15.49 -4.06 -33.52
C SER A 283 15.61 -2.68 -32.87
N SER A 284 14.80 -1.74 -33.35
CA SER A 284 14.78 -0.35 -32.88
C SER A 284 13.35 0.18 -32.70
N TYR A 285 13.17 1.07 -31.72
CA TYR A 285 11.86 1.67 -31.44
C TYR A 285 11.34 2.45 -32.64
N GLY A 286 10.09 2.19 -33.03
CA GLY A 286 9.42 2.88 -34.13
C GLY A 286 9.73 2.34 -35.53
N GLU A 287 10.59 1.32 -35.66
CA GLU A 287 10.90 0.66 -36.94
C GLU A 287 9.67 0.00 -37.57
N ARG A 288 8.81 -0.58 -36.73
CA ARG A 288 7.50 -1.09 -37.15
C ARG A 288 6.40 -0.68 -36.17
N SER A 289 5.17 -0.91 -36.58
CA SER A 289 3.99 -0.89 -35.72
C SER A 289 3.24 -2.20 -35.89
N CYS A 290 2.65 -2.72 -34.83
CA CYS A 290 1.84 -3.93 -34.94
C CYS A 290 0.65 -3.72 -35.88
N ALA A 291 0.36 -4.73 -36.71
CA ALA A 291 -0.89 -4.82 -37.43
C ALA A 291 -2.05 -5.18 -36.48
N ASP A 292 -3.28 -4.84 -36.89
CA ASP A 292 -4.47 -5.02 -36.07
C ASP A 292 -4.79 -6.50 -35.78
N ASP A 293 -4.39 -7.40 -36.68
CA ASP A 293 -4.64 -8.84 -36.63
C ASP A 293 -3.53 -9.64 -35.91
N GLU A 294 -2.45 -8.99 -35.49
CA GLU A 294 -1.42 -9.65 -34.67
C GLU A 294 -1.99 -10.07 -33.31
N ILE A 295 -1.62 -11.27 -32.86
CA ILE A 295 -2.13 -11.84 -31.62
C ILE A 295 -1.21 -11.52 -30.45
N LEU A 296 -1.82 -11.05 -29.37
CA LEU A 296 -1.21 -10.76 -28.09
C LEU A 296 -1.50 -11.90 -27.10
N CYS A 297 -0.52 -12.23 -26.27
CA CYS A 297 -0.73 -12.99 -25.04
C CYS A 297 -0.76 -11.99 -23.88
N LEU A 298 -1.90 -11.89 -23.21
CA LEU A 298 -2.13 -10.98 -22.10
C LEU A 298 -2.23 -11.76 -20.80
N MET A 299 -1.72 -11.17 -19.72
CA MET A 299 -1.94 -11.66 -18.36
C MET A 299 -2.33 -10.50 -17.46
N GLU A 300 -3.47 -10.59 -16.79
CA GLU A 300 -3.89 -9.57 -15.82
C GLU A 300 -3.21 -9.80 -14.47
N ALA A 301 -2.65 -8.74 -13.89
CA ALA A 301 -2.02 -8.83 -12.57
C ALA A 301 -3.02 -9.10 -11.43
N ASN A 302 -4.32 -8.88 -11.65
CA ASN A 302 -5.36 -9.06 -10.64
C ASN A 302 -5.43 -10.49 -10.09
N ASP A 303 -5.36 -11.49 -10.98
CA ASP A 303 -5.52 -12.89 -10.61
C ASP A 303 -4.65 -13.85 -11.45
N ASN A 304 -3.72 -13.32 -12.25
CA ASN A 304 -2.84 -14.06 -13.16
C ASN A 304 -3.57 -14.86 -14.25
N HIS A 305 -4.85 -14.60 -14.53
CA HIS A 305 -5.47 -15.21 -15.71
C HIS A 305 -4.77 -14.73 -16.98
N ALA A 306 -4.73 -15.61 -17.97
CA ALA A 306 -4.14 -15.32 -19.26
C ALA A 306 -5.19 -15.49 -20.36
N GLU A 307 -5.17 -14.57 -21.31
CA GLU A 307 -6.06 -14.58 -22.46
C GLU A 307 -5.32 -14.08 -23.71
N GLU A 308 -5.89 -14.38 -24.88
CA GLU A 308 -5.32 -14.03 -26.17
C GLU A 308 -6.29 -13.16 -26.93
N HIS A 309 -5.81 -12.02 -27.40
CA HIS A 309 -6.60 -11.06 -28.17
C HIS A 309 -5.75 -10.53 -29.31
N THR A 310 -6.41 -10.14 -30.40
CA THR A 310 -5.76 -9.33 -31.44
C THR A 310 -5.38 -7.96 -30.88
N VAL A 311 -4.45 -7.29 -31.53
CA VAL A 311 -4.10 -5.90 -31.21
C VAL A 311 -5.33 -4.99 -31.29
N ALA A 312 -6.19 -5.18 -32.29
CA ALA A 312 -7.43 -4.42 -32.43
C ALA A 312 -8.40 -4.64 -31.25
N GLU A 313 -8.62 -5.89 -30.86
CA GLU A 313 -9.49 -6.25 -29.71
C GLU A 313 -8.97 -5.66 -28.39
N CYS A 314 -7.65 -5.72 -28.16
CA CYS A 314 -7.03 -5.11 -26.99
C CYS A 314 -7.21 -3.59 -26.95
N ILE A 315 -7.03 -2.92 -28.10
CA ILE A 315 -7.22 -1.46 -28.18
C ILE A 315 -8.68 -1.10 -27.94
N GLU A 316 -9.62 -1.80 -28.60
CA GLU A 316 -11.06 -1.60 -28.42
C GLU A 316 -11.46 -1.79 -26.95
N PHE A 317 -10.98 -2.84 -26.27
CA PHE A 317 -11.26 -3.05 -24.86
C PHE A 317 -10.74 -1.93 -23.97
N CYS A 318 -9.49 -1.53 -24.17
CA CYS A 318 -8.86 -0.46 -23.39
C CYS A 318 -9.59 0.89 -23.57
N VAL A 319 -10.15 1.18 -24.74
CA VAL A 319 -10.77 2.48 -25.05
C VAL A 319 -12.28 2.47 -24.83
N HIS A 320 -12.98 1.44 -25.30
CA HIS A 320 -14.44 1.34 -25.35
C HIS A 320 -15.00 0.19 -24.50
N GLY A 321 -14.14 -0.62 -23.88
CA GLY A 321 -14.55 -1.72 -23.02
C GLY A 321 -15.09 -2.90 -23.80
N ARG A 322 -16.02 -3.64 -23.18
CA ARG A 322 -16.66 -4.79 -23.81
C ARG A 322 -17.64 -4.34 -24.89
N THR A 323 -17.30 -4.60 -26.14
CA THR A 323 -18.12 -4.35 -27.33
C THR A 323 -18.10 -5.58 -28.22
N ASP A 324 -18.96 -5.61 -29.26
CA ASP A 324 -18.94 -6.68 -30.26
C ASP A 324 -17.60 -6.76 -31.03
N LYS A 325 -16.73 -5.74 -30.90
CA LYS A 325 -15.42 -5.66 -31.55
C LYS A 325 -14.25 -5.96 -30.62
N SER A 326 -14.46 -5.95 -29.30
CA SER A 326 -13.39 -6.20 -28.34
C SER A 326 -13.07 -7.69 -28.19
N GLY A 327 -13.92 -8.57 -28.72
CA GLY A 327 -13.86 -10.00 -28.39
C GLY A 327 -14.40 -10.28 -26.97
N GLU A 328 -14.27 -11.53 -26.52
CA GLU A 328 -14.75 -11.97 -25.21
C GLU A 328 -13.67 -11.86 -24.14
N TRP A 329 -13.88 -10.99 -23.14
CA TRP A 329 -12.93 -10.76 -22.04
C TRP A 329 -13.38 -11.44 -20.75
N THR A 330 -12.46 -12.12 -20.08
CA THR A 330 -12.72 -12.80 -18.80
C THR A 330 -12.32 -12.00 -17.57
N SER A 331 -11.59 -10.89 -17.76
CA SER A 331 -11.22 -9.95 -16.70
C SER A 331 -12.42 -9.52 -15.84
N LYS A 332 -12.18 -9.19 -14.57
CA LYS A 332 -13.19 -8.54 -13.74
C LYS A 332 -13.44 -7.09 -14.17
N GLY A 333 -12.40 -6.41 -14.63
CA GLY A 333 -12.48 -5.06 -15.16
C GLY A 333 -13.29 -5.01 -16.46
N VAL A 334 -13.86 -3.84 -16.75
CA VAL A 334 -14.72 -3.63 -17.94
C VAL A 334 -14.02 -2.90 -19.08
N GLY A 335 -12.73 -2.60 -18.95
CA GLY A 335 -11.96 -1.79 -19.90
C GLY A 335 -12.28 -0.30 -19.76
N LYS A 336 -12.32 0.44 -20.88
CA LYS A 336 -12.69 1.87 -20.93
C LYS A 336 -11.79 2.80 -20.09
N TYR A 337 -10.49 2.55 -20.10
CA TYR A 337 -9.53 3.24 -19.25
C TYR A 337 -9.32 4.73 -19.59
N LEU A 338 -9.87 5.20 -20.73
CA LEU A 338 -9.85 6.59 -21.16
C LEU A 338 -11.23 7.29 -21.01
N GLU A 339 -12.25 6.61 -20.46
CA GLU A 339 -13.60 7.17 -20.34
C GLU A 339 -13.63 8.43 -19.46
N GLY A 340 -14.44 9.41 -19.87
CA GLY A 340 -14.52 10.73 -19.24
C GLY A 340 -13.33 11.66 -19.54
N GLY A 341 -12.29 11.17 -20.21
CA GLY A 341 -11.10 11.94 -20.58
C GLY A 341 -10.20 12.29 -19.40
N LYS A 342 -9.16 13.08 -19.68
CA LYS A 342 -8.10 13.43 -18.70
C LYS A 342 -8.65 14.04 -17.41
N GLU A 343 -9.64 14.91 -17.49
CA GLU A 343 -10.24 15.57 -16.32
C GLU A 343 -10.96 14.58 -15.39
N ALA A 344 -11.51 13.49 -15.94
CA ALA A 344 -12.09 12.40 -15.16
C ALA A 344 -11.03 11.38 -14.68
N GLY A 345 -9.75 11.61 -14.99
CA GLY A 345 -8.64 10.70 -14.69
C GLY A 345 -8.39 9.62 -15.75
N GLY A 346 -9.02 9.71 -16.92
CA GLY A 346 -8.81 8.80 -18.05
C GLY A 346 -7.37 8.88 -18.57
N LEU A 347 -6.66 7.76 -18.48
CA LEU A 347 -5.24 7.63 -18.85
C LEU A 347 -4.86 6.15 -18.92
N LEU A 348 -3.97 5.82 -19.86
CA LEU A 348 -3.23 4.57 -19.90
C LEU A 348 -1.72 4.81 -19.80
N VAL A 349 -1.06 4.04 -18.94
CA VAL A 349 0.40 4.01 -18.87
C VAL A 349 0.94 2.76 -19.53
N ASP A 350 1.98 2.94 -20.33
CA ASP A 350 2.65 1.91 -21.10
C ASP A 350 4.12 1.85 -20.68
N GLN A 351 4.46 0.83 -19.91
CA GLN A 351 5.79 0.62 -19.35
C GLN A 351 6.43 -0.63 -19.95
N ARG A 352 7.77 -0.65 -20.08
CA ARG A 352 8.48 -1.87 -20.46
C ARG A 352 8.24 -2.98 -19.43
N PHE A 353 7.99 -4.19 -19.89
CA PHE A 353 7.95 -5.35 -19.01
C PHE A 353 9.35 -5.70 -18.52
N CYS A 354 9.50 -5.83 -17.20
CA CYS A 354 10.74 -6.25 -16.53
C CYS A 354 10.65 -7.75 -16.18
N PRO A 355 11.37 -8.64 -16.90
CA PRO A 355 11.18 -10.09 -16.76
C PRO A 355 11.52 -10.65 -15.37
N ARG A 356 12.42 -10.00 -14.64
CA ARG A 356 12.81 -10.37 -13.27
C ARG A 356 11.73 -10.10 -12.22
N ILE A 357 10.54 -9.63 -12.61
CA ILE A 357 9.37 -9.56 -11.71
C ILE A 357 9.06 -10.91 -11.03
N VAL A 358 9.41 -12.04 -11.67
CA VAL A 358 9.26 -13.39 -11.11
C VAL A 358 10.18 -13.65 -9.90
N GLU A 359 11.24 -12.85 -9.74
CA GLU A 359 12.10 -12.86 -8.54
C GLU A 359 11.44 -12.12 -7.37
N GLY A 360 10.42 -11.32 -7.64
CA GLY A 360 9.61 -10.60 -6.68
C GLY A 360 9.83 -9.09 -6.68
N GLU A 361 8.83 -8.39 -6.16
CA GLU A 361 8.84 -6.94 -5.98
C GLU A 361 9.30 -6.59 -4.57
N LEU A 362 9.99 -5.47 -4.42
CA LEU A 362 10.27 -4.89 -3.11
C LEU A 362 9.31 -3.75 -2.84
N ARG A 363 8.55 -3.85 -1.75
CA ARG A 363 7.75 -2.73 -1.23
C ARG A 363 8.49 -2.07 -0.08
N TYR A 364 8.86 -0.82 -0.26
CA TYR A 364 9.47 0.01 0.77
C TYR A 364 8.36 0.74 1.51
N ASN A 365 8.25 0.49 2.81
CA ASN A 365 7.29 1.19 3.67
C ASN A 365 7.97 2.42 4.25
N CYS A 366 7.44 3.59 3.95
CA CYS A 366 8.03 4.87 4.30
C CYS A 366 7.08 5.71 5.17
N ILE A 367 7.67 6.43 6.12
CA ILE A 367 7.04 7.45 6.95
C ILE A 367 7.75 8.77 6.67
N GLY A 368 7.07 9.68 5.97
CA GLY A 368 7.72 10.82 5.36
C GLY A 368 8.94 10.37 4.54
N THR A 369 10.13 10.86 4.90
CA THR A 369 11.39 10.48 4.23
C THR A 369 12.12 9.31 4.90
N THR A 370 11.51 8.62 5.86
CA THR A 370 12.14 7.54 6.63
C THR A 370 11.67 6.17 6.15
N LEU A 371 12.59 5.29 5.75
CA LEU A 371 12.30 3.88 5.50
C LEU A 371 12.14 3.14 6.82
N VAL A 372 11.03 2.42 7.00
CA VAL A 372 10.76 1.70 8.26
C VAL A 372 10.68 0.18 8.11
N GLY A 373 10.55 -0.32 6.88
CA GLY A 373 10.58 -1.75 6.59
C GLY A 373 10.51 -2.03 5.09
N ILE A 374 10.94 -3.23 4.71
CA ILE A 374 10.96 -3.71 3.34
C ILE A 374 10.16 -5.01 3.27
N ILE A 375 9.28 -5.15 2.28
CA ILE A 375 8.53 -6.37 2.03
C ILE A 375 8.93 -6.90 0.66
N HIS A 376 9.51 -8.09 0.62
CA HIS A 376 9.75 -8.80 -0.64
C HIS A 376 8.55 -9.67 -0.97
N LYS A 377 7.83 -9.29 -2.02
CA LYS A 377 6.61 -9.95 -2.52
C LYS A 377 6.99 -10.82 -3.71
N LYS A 378 7.16 -12.12 -3.50
CA LYS A 378 7.49 -13.05 -4.57
C LYS A 378 6.25 -13.75 -5.11
N PRO A 379 5.97 -13.71 -6.42
CA PRO A 379 4.88 -14.46 -7.02
C PRO A 379 4.98 -15.96 -6.69
N LYS A 380 3.84 -16.64 -6.68
CA LYS A 380 3.82 -18.11 -6.66
C LYS A 380 4.62 -18.65 -7.86
N GLU A 381 5.25 -19.81 -7.70
CA GLU A 381 5.93 -20.49 -8.81
C GLU A 381 5.02 -20.60 -10.05
N GLY A 382 5.53 -20.16 -11.21
CA GLY A 382 4.80 -20.08 -12.47
C GLY A 382 3.89 -18.85 -12.64
N GLY A 383 3.73 -18.02 -11.60
CA GLY A 383 3.02 -16.75 -11.65
C GLY A 383 3.93 -15.56 -11.92
N ILE A 384 3.32 -14.41 -12.27
CA ILE A 384 4.04 -13.16 -12.56
C ILE A 384 3.60 -12.03 -11.60
N SER A 385 2.37 -12.07 -11.08
CA SER A 385 1.85 -11.10 -10.12
C SER A 385 2.02 -11.54 -8.66
N ALA A 386 2.51 -10.60 -7.84
CA ALA A 386 2.66 -10.75 -6.40
C ALA A 386 1.51 -10.12 -5.57
N VAL A 387 0.35 -9.88 -6.19
CA VAL A 387 -0.85 -9.31 -5.53
C VAL A 387 -1.38 -10.26 -4.44
N GLY A 388 -1.99 -9.70 -3.40
CA GLY A 388 -2.57 -10.49 -2.30
C GLY A 388 -3.62 -11.49 -2.79
N GLY A 389 -3.57 -12.72 -2.28
CA GLY A 389 -4.49 -13.80 -2.66
C GLY A 389 -4.04 -14.67 -3.84
N THR A 390 -2.96 -14.32 -4.56
CA THR A 390 -2.44 -15.13 -5.68
C THR A 390 -1.55 -16.31 -5.25
N GLY A 391 -1.37 -16.52 -3.93
CA GLY A 391 -0.46 -17.52 -3.38
C GLY A 391 1.01 -17.05 -3.29
N SER A 392 1.22 -15.74 -3.37
CA SER A 392 2.53 -15.10 -3.25
C SER A 392 3.15 -15.26 -1.87
N ILE A 393 4.48 -15.29 -1.82
CA ILE A 393 5.27 -15.42 -0.60
C ILE A 393 5.76 -14.02 -0.21
N TYR A 394 5.49 -13.63 1.03
CA TYR A 394 5.88 -12.34 1.58
C TYR A 394 7.00 -12.53 2.61
N THR A 395 8.13 -11.90 2.39
CA THR A 395 9.24 -11.85 3.36
C THR A 395 9.40 -10.43 3.87
N TYR A 396 9.45 -10.27 5.20
CA TYR A 396 9.56 -8.97 5.85
C TYR A 396 10.98 -8.75 6.33
N TYR A 397 11.52 -7.58 6.04
CA TYR A 397 12.87 -7.16 6.38
C TYR A 397 12.84 -5.80 7.09
N GLY A 398 13.85 -5.56 7.92
CA GLY A 398 14.10 -4.25 8.50
C GLY A 398 14.64 -3.24 7.47
N PRO A 399 14.68 -1.95 7.81
CA PRO A 399 15.16 -0.89 6.91
C PRO A 399 16.66 -1.00 6.59
N ASP A 400 17.44 -1.68 7.44
CA ASP A 400 18.90 -1.83 7.31
C ASP A 400 19.34 -3.12 6.57
N GLU A 401 18.41 -3.80 5.89
CA GLU A 401 18.67 -5.06 5.20
C GLU A 401 19.77 -4.92 4.12
N GLN A 402 20.85 -5.67 4.28
CA GLN A 402 22.04 -5.56 3.42
C GLN A 402 21.81 -6.09 2.01
N LYS A 403 20.89 -7.05 1.82
CA LYS A 403 20.57 -7.60 0.49
C LYS A 403 20.12 -6.52 -0.51
N PHE A 404 19.46 -5.47 -0.02
CA PHE A 404 18.89 -4.41 -0.86
C PHE A 404 19.63 -3.09 -0.72
N LYS A 405 20.84 -3.11 -0.12
CA LYS A 405 21.59 -1.90 0.21
C LYS A 405 21.82 -0.99 -0.99
N ASN A 406 22.13 -1.55 -2.16
CA ASN A 406 22.31 -0.78 -3.39
C ASN A 406 21.06 0.08 -3.73
N LEU A 407 19.88 -0.55 -3.73
CA LEU A 407 18.61 0.16 -3.90
C LEU A 407 18.36 1.16 -2.77
N THR A 408 18.48 0.74 -1.51
CA THR A 408 18.20 1.58 -0.35
C THR A 408 19.05 2.85 -0.35
N ASP A 409 20.37 2.72 -0.51
CA ASP A 409 21.28 3.87 -0.54
C ASP A 409 20.94 4.81 -1.70
N GLY A 410 20.75 4.28 -2.91
CA GLY A 410 20.43 5.06 -4.10
C GLY A 410 19.11 5.81 -3.95
N PHE A 411 18.04 5.08 -3.64
CA PHE A 411 16.70 5.65 -3.52
C PHE A 411 16.61 6.67 -2.40
N MET A 412 17.03 6.31 -1.18
CA MET A 412 16.81 7.17 -0.01
C MET A 412 17.65 8.45 -0.04
N THR A 413 18.84 8.42 -0.67
CA THR A 413 19.75 9.58 -0.66
C THR A 413 19.73 10.41 -1.94
N LYS A 414 19.42 9.82 -3.11
CA LYS A 414 19.49 10.50 -4.40
C LYS A 414 18.12 10.76 -5.00
N ASP A 415 17.28 9.73 -5.11
CA ASP A 415 16.02 9.83 -5.84
C ASP A 415 14.88 10.39 -4.97
N LEU A 416 14.77 9.98 -3.70
CA LEU A 416 13.67 10.34 -2.81
C LEU A 416 13.47 11.87 -2.69
N PRO A 417 14.51 12.71 -2.53
CA PRO A 417 14.36 14.17 -2.52
C PRO A 417 13.83 14.74 -3.85
N LEU A 418 13.94 14.00 -4.95
CA LEU A 418 13.53 14.42 -6.29
C LEU A 418 12.13 13.91 -6.67
N VAL A 419 11.56 12.96 -5.91
CA VAL A 419 10.24 12.37 -6.21
C VAL A 419 9.15 13.44 -6.21
N MET A 420 8.96 14.15 -5.09
CA MET A 420 7.89 15.16 -5.00
C MET A 420 8.05 16.29 -6.04
N PRO A 421 9.26 16.86 -6.26
CA PRO A 421 9.48 17.79 -7.37
C PRO A 421 9.16 17.22 -8.75
N ALA A 422 9.57 15.99 -9.06
CA ALA A 422 9.29 15.36 -10.35
C ALA A 422 7.78 15.16 -10.59
N LEU A 423 7.00 15.03 -9.52
CA LEU A 423 5.55 14.86 -9.56
C LEU A 423 4.77 16.18 -9.63
N ASP A 424 5.46 17.32 -9.70
CA ASP A 424 4.91 18.68 -9.57
C ASP A 424 4.29 18.95 -8.19
N LEU A 425 4.87 18.37 -7.15
CA LEU A 425 4.40 18.41 -5.76
C LEU A 425 5.49 18.96 -4.81
N ALA A 426 6.41 19.81 -5.28
CA ALA A 426 7.55 20.29 -4.48
C ALA A 426 7.13 21.03 -3.20
N GLU A 427 5.98 21.69 -3.21
CA GLU A 427 5.43 22.44 -2.08
C GLU A 427 4.57 21.59 -1.13
N GLU A 428 4.28 20.33 -1.51
CA GLU A 428 3.50 19.42 -0.69
C GLU A 428 4.42 18.53 0.16
N PRO A 429 4.10 18.29 1.43
CA PRO A 429 4.85 17.33 2.23
C PRO A 429 4.67 15.92 1.65
N ILE A 430 5.74 15.15 1.66
CA ILE A 430 5.67 13.72 1.38
C ILE A 430 4.74 13.03 2.41
N PRO A 431 3.94 12.00 2.02
CA PRO A 431 2.94 11.44 2.92
C PRO A 431 3.51 10.89 4.22
N LEU A 432 2.70 10.93 5.29
CA LEU A 432 3.03 10.33 6.58
C LEU A 432 3.16 8.80 6.55
N TRP A 433 2.47 8.14 5.62
CA TRP A 433 2.56 6.70 5.42
C TRP A 433 2.31 6.38 3.96
N TRP A 434 3.31 5.83 3.29
CA TRP A 434 3.26 5.52 1.86
C TRP A 434 4.24 4.41 1.50
N THR A 435 4.11 3.88 0.28
CA THR A 435 5.04 2.89 -0.24
C THR A 435 5.50 3.18 -1.65
N SER A 436 6.68 2.68 -1.97
CA SER A 436 7.18 2.50 -3.33
C SER A 436 7.43 1.02 -3.58
N ASP A 437 6.94 0.54 -4.72
CA ASP A 437 7.08 -0.85 -5.12
C ASP A 437 8.07 -0.94 -6.28
N PHE A 438 9.17 -1.68 -6.09
CA PHE A 438 10.30 -1.77 -7.00
C PHE A 438 10.38 -3.12 -7.69
N ILE A 439 10.80 -3.08 -8.96
CA ILE A 439 10.99 -4.24 -9.83
C ILE A 439 12.43 -4.22 -10.36
N LEU A 440 13.08 -5.37 -10.38
CA LEU A 440 14.38 -5.53 -11.03
C LEU A 440 14.27 -5.38 -12.54
N SER A 441 15.03 -4.45 -13.10
CA SER A 441 15.03 -4.14 -14.54
C SER A 441 16.34 -4.51 -15.24
N SER A 442 17.42 -4.73 -14.50
CA SER A 442 18.70 -5.19 -15.06
C SER A 442 18.62 -6.66 -15.51
N PRO A 443 19.46 -7.10 -16.46
CA PRO A 443 19.50 -8.50 -16.90
C PRO A 443 19.78 -9.50 -15.77
N GLU A 444 19.34 -10.75 -15.95
CA GLU A 444 19.68 -11.85 -15.03
C GLU A 444 21.21 -12.02 -14.95
N GLY A 445 21.72 -12.27 -13.74
CA GLY A 445 23.16 -12.38 -13.48
C GLY A 445 23.89 -11.05 -13.27
N THR A 446 23.20 -9.90 -13.34
CA THR A 446 23.78 -8.60 -12.93
C THR A 446 24.18 -8.65 -11.45
N PRO A 447 25.41 -8.27 -11.07
CA PRO A 447 25.82 -8.18 -9.67
C PRO A 447 24.89 -7.27 -8.86
N ALA A 448 24.62 -7.60 -7.59
CA ALA A 448 23.65 -6.89 -6.74
C ALA A 448 23.94 -5.38 -6.62
N GLU A 449 25.23 -5.01 -6.60
CA GLU A 449 25.74 -3.64 -6.58
C GLU A 449 25.53 -2.86 -7.90
N GLU A 450 25.25 -3.55 -9.00
CA GLU A 450 24.98 -2.98 -10.32
C GLU A 450 23.51 -3.11 -10.73
N GLU A 451 22.69 -3.77 -9.93
CA GLU A 451 21.27 -3.97 -10.20
C GLU A 451 20.53 -2.64 -10.32
N LYS A 452 19.64 -2.57 -11.31
CA LYS A 452 18.75 -1.43 -11.52
C LYS A 452 17.34 -1.79 -11.11
N TRP A 453 16.83 -1.05 -10.15
CA TRP A 453 15.48 -1.19 -9.63
C TRP A 453 14.63 -0.02 -10.09
N ILE A 454 13.43 -0.31 -10.59
CA ILE A 454 12.52 0.71 -11.10
C ILE A 454 11.21 0.67 -10.32
N VAL A 455 10.57 1.82 -10.16
CA VAL A 455 9.27 1.89 -9.49
C VAL A 455 8.18 1.39 -10.44
N GLY A 456 7.39 0.43 -9.96
CA GLY A 456 6.18 -0.07 -10.60
C GLY A 456 4.92 0.68 -10.15
N GLU A 457 4.90 1.19 -8.91
CA GLU A 457 3.86 2.06 -8.36
C GLU A 457 4.29 2.78 -7.07
N PHE A 458 3.64 3.92 -6.80
CA PHE A 458 3.60 4.52 -5.48
C PHE A 458 2.21 4.33 -4.88
N ASN A 459 2.15 4.07 -3.57
CA ASN A 459 0.89 4.05 -2.81
C ASN A 459 0.96 5.11 -1.73
N CYS A 460 0.20 6.20 -1.86
CA CYS A 460 0.25 7.35 -0.95
C CYS A 460 -1.04 7.60 -0.17
N SER A 461 -2.10 6.85 -0.45
CA SER A 461 -3.40 6.98 0.22
C SER A 461 -3.82 5.67 0.87
N CYS A 462 -4.22 5.76 2.13
CA CYS A 462 -4.82 4.66 2.90
C CYS A 462 -4.06 3.32 2.90
N VAL A 463 -2.75 3.34 2.69
CA VAL A 463 -1.91 2.15 2.76
C VAL A 463 -2.08 1.48 4.12
N GLY A 464 -2.37 0.19 4.11
CA GLY A 464 -2.51 -0.60 5.33
C GLY A 464 -1.20 -0.81 6.06
N ILE A 465 -1.20 -0.68 7.40
CA ILE A 465 -0.07 -1.17 8.22
C ILE A 465 -0.20 -2.70 8.34
N SER A 466 0.71 -3.45 7.71
CA SER A 466 0.65 -4.93 7.66
C SER A 466 0.64 -5.59 9.04
N LYS A 467 1.30 -4.95 10.01
CA LYS A 467 1.33 -5.37 11.42
C LYS A 467 -0.04 -5.30 12.11
N CYS A 468 -1.00 -4.57 11.56
CA CYS A 468 -2.35 -4.47 12.10
C CYS A 468 -3.36 -5.40 11.41
N LEU A 469 -2.94 -6.26 10.47
CA LEU A 469 -3.85 -7.10 9.67
C LEU A 469 -4.67 -8.10 10.49
N ALA A 470 -4.24 -8.46 11.71
CA ALA A 470 -5.03 -9.34 12.58
C ALA A 470 -6.34 -8.67 13.04
N ALA A 471 -6.43 -7.34 13.03
CA ALA A 471 -7.63 -6.58 13.37
C ALA A 471 -8.57 -6.32 12.17
N TYR A 472 -8.27 -6.88 10.99
CA TYR A 472 -9.04 -6.71 9.76
C TYR A 472 -10.17 -7.75 9.65
N CYS A 473 -11.43 -7.29 9.67
CA CYS A 473 -12.61 -8.13 9.54
C CYS A 473 -12.71 -8.80 8.17
N LYS A 474 -13.04 -10.09 8.19
CA LYS A 474 -13.28 -10.95 7.01
C LYS A 474 -14.44 -11.87 7.29
N ASP A 475 -14.95 -12.55 6.27
CA ASP A 475 -16.08 -13.49 6.42
C ASP A 475 -15.79 -14.61 7.44
N ASP A 476 -14.54 -15.07 7.52
CA ASP A 476 -14.09 -16.10 8.46
C ASP A 476 -13.71 -15.54 9.84
N THR A 477 -13.34 -14.26 9.91
CA THR A 477 -13.00 -13.55 11.15
C THR A 477 -13.78 -12.22 11.28
N PRO A 478 -15.12 -12.25 11.41
CA PRO A 478 -15.96 -11.06 11.25
C PRO A 478 -15.92 -10.09 12.44
N ASN A 479 -15.38 -10.52 13.57
CA ASN A 479 -15.43 -9.79 14.84
C ASN A 479 -14.04 -9.43 15.39
N VAL A 480 -12.98 -9.51 14.58
CA VAL A 480 -11.63 -9.13 15.03
C VAL A 480 -11.51 -7.64 15.29
N SER A 481 -10.61 -7.30 16.19
CA SER A 481 -10.46 -6.00 16.83
C SER A 481 -8.98 -5.65 17.02
N TYR A 482 -8.69 -4.46 17.53
CA TYR A 482 -7.36 -4.06 17.99
C TYR A 482 -6.72 -5.09 18.95
N ASN A 483 -7.52 -5.77 19.78
CA ASN A 483 -7.03 -6.75 20.75
C ASN A 483 -6.56 -8.06 20.10
N ASP A 484 -6.88 -8.29 18.83
CA ASP A 484 -6.45 -9.48 18.09
C ASP A 484 -5.06 -9.28 17.46
N ILE A 485 -4.50 -8.07 17.52
CA ILE A 485 -3.12 -7.80 17.13
C ILE A 485 -2.18 -8.43 18.16
N SER A 486 -1.21 -9.21 17.68
CA SER A 486 -0.22 -9.83 18.55
C SER A 486 0.62 -8.76 19.27
N ALA A 487 1.13 -9.05 20.47
CA ALA A 487 1.96 -8.10 21.20
C ALA A 487 3.24 -7.69 20.43
N GLU A 488 3.80 -8.62 19.64
CA GLU A 488 4.96 -8.36 18.78
C GLU A 488 4.62 -7.42 17.63
N ASP A 489 3.52 -7.68 16.91
CA ASP A 489 3.11 -6.82 15.81
C ASP A 489 2.63 -5.46 16.31
N LEU A 490 2.00 -5.41 17.48
CA LEU A 490 1.59 -4.15 18.09
C LEU A 490 2.79 -3.30 18.49
N ALA A 491 3.83 -3.89 19.07
CA ALA A 491 5.06 -3.17 19.39
C ALA A 491 5.73 -2.56 18.13
N GLU A 492 5.69 -3.28 17.01
CA GLU A 492 6.20 -2.75 15.74
C GLU A 492 5.28 -1.68 15.13
N ALA A 493 3.96 -1.83 15.23
CA ALA A 493 2.99 -0.82 14.83
C ALA A 493 3.14 0.47 15.66
N ASP A 494 3.37 0.35 16.97
CA ASP A 494 3.65 1.47 17.87
C ASP A 494 4.96 2.17 17.50
N ARG A 495 6.00 1.40 17.13
CA ARG A 495 7.26 1.98 16.61
C ARG A 495 7.03 2.80 15.34
N TYR A 496 6.21 2.30 14.40
CA TYR A 496 5.82 3.07 13.21
C TYR A 496 5.04 4.33 13.59
N ALA A 497 4.06 4.21 14.48
CA ALA A 497 3.25 5.31 14.96
C ALA A 497 4.10 6.42 15.60
N GLU A 498 5.09 6.07 16.42
CA GLU A 498 5.99 7.04 17.05
C GLU A 498 6.78 7.84 16.00
N ILE A 499 7.32 7.17 14.99
CA ILE A 499 8.04 7.83 13.89
C ILE A 499 7.07 8.74 13.11
N MET A 500 5.84 8.28 12.86
CA MET A 500 4.81 9.03 12.16
C MET A 500 4.43 10.32 12.88
N GLY A 501 4.21 10.24 14.20
CA GLY A 501 3.89 11.41 15.01
C GLY A 501 5.04 12.42 15.07
N LYS A 502 6.29 11.95 15.15
CA LYS A 502 7.48 12.81 15.07
C LYS A 502 7.60 13.53 13.73
N GLU A 503 7.37 12.82 12.63
CA GLU A 503 7.41 13.43 11.29
C GLU A 503 6.26 14.42 11.09
N ALA A 504 5.04 14.07 11.53
CA ALA A 504 3.90 14.99 11.51
C ALA A 504 4.19 16.26 12.33
N MET A 505 4.73 16.12 13.54
CA MET A 505 5.15 17.26 14.37
C MET A 505 6.15 18.15 13.65
N LYS A 506 7.18 17.56 13.02
CA LYS A 506 8.20 18.28 12.24
C LYS A 506 7.58 19.05 11.06
N ILE A 507 6.66 18.43 10.32
CA ILE A 507 5.94 19.10 9.22
C ILE A 507 5.15 20.29 9.78
N MET A 508 4.36 20.10 10.83
CA MET A 508 3.56 21.16 11.46
C MET A 508 4.42 22.34 11.96
N GLU A 509 5.60 22.07 12.50
CA GLU A 509 6.55 23.11 12.91
C GLU A 509 7.18 23.86 11.74
N SER A 510 7.33 23.21 10.58
CA SER A 510 7.89 23.84 9.38
C SER A 510 6.88 24.75 8.67
N CYS A 511 5.59 24.42 8.68
CA CYS A 511 4.52 25.22 8.07
C CYS A 511 4.24 26.56 8.78
N LYS A 512 4.80 26.78 9.98
CA LYS A 512 4.63 28.03 10.77
C LYS A 512 5.68 29.11 10.47
N LYS A 513 6.66 28.84 9.59
CA LYS A 513 7.63 29.83 9.11
C LYS A 513 7.19 30.38 7.77
#